data_AF-A0A2T2X2F0-F1
#
_entry.id   AF-A0A2T2X2F0-F1
#
_cell.length_a   1.000
_cell.length_b   1.000
_cell.length_c   1.000
_cell.angle_alpha   90.00
_cell.angle_beta   90.00
_cell.angle_gamma   90.00
#
_symmetry.space_group_name_H-M   'P 1'
#
loop_
_entity.id
_entity.type
_entity.pdbx_description
1 polymer ?
#
loop_
_entity_poly.entity_id
_entity_poly.type
_entity_poly.pdbx_seq_one_letter_code
_entity_poly.pdbx_strand_id
1 'polypeptide(L)'
;MNIHPLTFVILGIACFRLTHLLVAEEITTFLRSPLVDAVNEPDAAGRWIKLQYPKPSRLRGFLGALISCPWCTGIWVSTAFVVGWGLFPHVVFPIAVVFAVAGLGIFLEMATQYWSRNSFSPTPKQVARINTINNLLTQTTPGQRTDERDQGRIL
;
A
#
# COMPACT_ATOMS: atom_id res chain seq x y z
N MET A 1 33.18 8.92 -6.91
CA MET A 1 31.82 9.44 -6.65
C MET A 1 31.68 9.62 -5.14
N ASN A 2 31.90 10.84 -4.63
CA ASN A 2 31.78 11.11 -3.20
C ASN A 2 30.31 11.38 -2.89
N ILE A 3 29.62 10.39 -2.32
CA ILE A 3 28.24 10.55 -1.88
C ILE A 3 28.30 11.10 -0.45
N HIS A 4 27.93 12.37 -0.30
CA HIS A 4 27.78 12.95 1.03
C HIS A 4 26.63 12.24 1.76
N PRO A 5 26.71 11.98 3.08
CA PRO A 5 25.64 11.30 3.82
C PRO A 5 24.28 11.99 3.68
N LEU A 6 24.26 13.33 3.59
CA LEU A 6 23.05 14.10 3.32
C LEU A 6 22.40 13.72 1.97
N THR A 7 23.20 13.59 0.92
CA THR A 7 22.75 13.20 -0.42
C THR A 7 22.18 11.79 -0.41
N PHE A 8 22.80 10.86 0.33
CA PHE A 8 22.29 9.50 0.49
C PHE A 8 20.91 9.48 1.15
N VAL A 9 20.69 10.27 2.21
CA VAL A 9 19.39 10.39 2.88
C VAL A 9 18.34 10.98 1.93
N ILE A 10 18.67 12.04 1.20
CA ILE A 10 17.76 12.67 0.22
C ILE A 10 17.35 11.65 -0.85
N LEU A 11 18.30 10.93 -1.45
CA LEU A 11 18.02 9.89 -2.44
C LEU A 11 17.18 8.75 -1.86
N GLY A 12 17.43 8.36 -0.60
CA GLY A 12 16.65 7.33 0.10
C GLY A 12 15.18 7.71 0.28
N ILE A 13 14.92 8.92 0.80
CA ILE A 13 13.55 9.43 0.99
C ILE A 13 12.85 9.62 -0.35
N ALA A 14 13.57 10.15 -1.35
CA ALA A 14 13.06 10.32 -2.71
C ALA A 14 12.67 8.98 -3.34
N CYS A 15 13.52 7.96 -3.21
CA CYS A 15 13.28 6.62 -3.71
C CYS A 15 12.04 5.98 -3.06
N PHE A 16 11.91 6.13 -1.74
CA PHE A 16 10.73 5.64 -1.00
C PHE A 16 9.44 6.29 -1.53
N ARG A 17 9.42 7.62 -1.65
CA ARG A 17 8.24 8.34 -2.16
C ARG A 17 7.93 7.96 -3.60
N LEU A 18 8.93 7.89 -4.47
CA LEU A 18 8.73 7.55 -5.88
C LEU A 18 8.22 6.11 -6.06
N THR A 19 8.74 5.16 -5.28
CA THR A 19 8.28 3.76 -5.31
C THR A 19 6.82 3.66 -4.87
N HIS A 20 6.45 4.34 -3.79
CA HIS A 20 5.07 4.36 -3.32
C HIS A 20 4.14 5.04 -4.34
N LEU A 21 4.61 6.12 -4.98
CA LEU A 21 3.86 6.80 -6.04
C LEU A 21 3.61 5.89 -7.25
N LEU A 22 4.57 5.04 -7.61
CA LEU A 22 4.44 4.11 -8.74
C LEU A 22 3.52 2.92 -8.45
N VAL A 23 3.49 2.43 -7.20
CA VAL A 23 2.79 1.18 -6.86
C VAL A 23 1.38 1.42 -6.31
N ALA A 24 1.21 2.48 -5.51
CA ALA A 24 0.03 2.68 -4.68
C ALA A 24 -0.88 3.86 -5.11
N GLU A 25 -0.40 4.79 -5.95
CA GLU A 25 -1.23 5.93 -6.37
C GLU A 25 -2.20 5.53 -7.49
N GLU A 26 -3.48 5.83 -7.30
CA GLU A 26 -4.56 5.65 -8.28
C GLU A 26 -4.32 6.47 -9.56
N ILE A 27 -3.52 7.53 -9.48
CA ILE A 27 -3.07 8.34 -10.63
C ILE A 27 -2.31 7.45 -11.65
N THR A 28 -1.66 6.37 -11.21
CA THR A 28 -1.00 5.41 -12.11
C THR A 28 -1.94 4.35 -12.68
N THR A 29 -3.26 4.44 -12.45
CA THR A 29 -4.23 3.48 -13.02
C THR A 29 -4.18 3.45 -14.55
N PHE A 30 -3.85 4.58 -15.20
CA PHE A 30 -3.57 4.65 -16.63
C PHE A 30 -2.36 3.82 -17.05
N LEU A 31 -1.36 3.67 -16.17
CA LEU A 31 -0.22 2.79 -16.37
C LEU A 31 -0.55 1.34 -15.97
N ARG A 32 -1.48 1.13 -15.02
CA ARG A 32 -1.89 -0.19 -14.52
C ARG A 32 -2.82 -0.94 -15.50
N SER A 33 -3.77 -0.24 -16.12
CA SER A 33 -4.75 -0.78 -17.08
C SER A 33 -4.12 -1.51 -18.30
N PRO A 34 -3.03 -1.03 -18.92
CA PRO A 34 -2.39 -1.75 -20.02
C PRO A 34 -1.42 -2.87 -19.60
N LEU A 35 -0.92 -2.88 -18.35
CA LEU A 35 0.09 -3.84 -17.90
C LEU A 35 -0.45 -5.01 -17.08
N VAL A 36 -1.59 -4.84 -16.41
CA VAL A 36 -2.11 -5.80 -15.45
C VAL A 36 -3.59 -6.06 -15.71
N ASP A 37 -3.97 -7.30 -15.98
CA ASP A 37 -5.37 -7.68 -16.08
C ASP A 37 -5.91 -7.95 -14.68
N ALA A 38 -6.87 -7.11 -14.25
CA ALA A 38 -7.70 -7.43 -13.09
C ALA A 38 -8.77 -8.43 -13.57
N VAL A 39 -8.47 -9.72 -13.46
CA VAL A 39 -9.46 -10.76 -13.71
C VAL A 39 -10.22 -10.99 -12.41
N ASN A 40 -11.52 -10.68 -12.42
CA ASN A 40 -12.39 -10.99 -11.29
C ASN A 40 -12.70 -12.49 -11.34
N GLU A 41 -11.94 -13.29 -10.61
CA GLU A 41 -12.25 -14.71 -10.42
C GLU A 41 -13.09 -14.89 -9.15
N PRO A 42 -14.16 -15.71 -9.22
CA PRO A 42 -14.89 -16.10 -8.01
C PRO A 42 -14.02 -17.06 -7.19
N ASP A 43 -13.80 -16.73 -5.92
CA ASP A 43 -13.24 -17.67 -4.95
C ASP A 43 -14.16 -18.89 -4.78
N ALA A 44 -13.66 -20.00 -4.23
CA ALA A 44 -14.45 -21.21 -3.96
C ALA A 44 -15.67 -20.94 -3.05
N ALA A 45 -15.68 -19.80 -2.34
CA ALA A 45 -16.77 -19.30 -1.51
C ALA A 45 -17.68 -18.25 -2.19
N GLY A 46 -17.58 -18.05 -3.51
CA GLY A 46 -18.44 -17.13 -4.27
C GLY A 46 -18.21 -15.64 -3.99
N ARG A 47 -17.09 -15.26 -3.36
CA ARG A 47 -16.71 -13.86 -3.12
C ARG A 47 -15.89 -13.34 -4.30
N TRP A 48 -16.23 -12.15 -4.77
CA TRP A 48 -15.46 -11.44 -5.79
C TRP A 48 -14.13 -10.98 -5.19
N ILE A 49 -13.05 -11.70 -5.50
CA ILE A 49 -11.70 -11.29 -5.13
C ILE A 49 -11.06 -10.70 -6.38
N LYS A 50 -10.54 -9.48 -6.28
CA LYS A 50 -9.74 -8.89 -7.36
C LYS A 50 -8.38 -9.59 -7.37
N LEU A 51 -8.26 -10.63 -8.19
CA LEU A 51 -6.98 -11.29 -8.45
C LEU A 51 -6.29 -10.56 -9.60
N GLN A 52 -5.12 -10.03 -9.28
CA GLN A 52 -4.37 -9.15 -10.16
C GLN A 52 -3.33 -10.00 -10.94
N TYR A 53 -3.67 -10.46 -12.15
CA TYR A 53 -2.79 -11.31 -12.96
C TYR A 53 -1.95 -10.48 -13.95
N PRO A 54 -0.62 -10.70 -14.04
CA PRO A 54 0.21 -10.05 -15.05
C PRO A 54 -0.11 -10.59 -16.46
N LYS A 55 -0.23 -9.69 -17.45
CA LYS A 55 -0.47 -10.07 -18.86
C LYS A 55 0.68 -10.93 -19.42
N PRO A 56 0.41 -11.95 -20.26
CA PRO A 56 1.43 -12.84 -20.83
C PRO A 56 2.25 -12.21 -21.99
N SER A 57 2.48 -10.89 -21.99
CA SER A 57 3.38 -10.27 -22.97
C SER A 57 4.80 -10.15 -22.40
N ARG A 58 5.86 -10.38 -23.21
CA ARG A 58 7.26 -10.42 -22.72
C ARG A 58 7.68 -9.16 -21.96
N LEU A 59 7.40 -7.96 -22.47
CA LEU A 59 7.76 -6.72 -21.77
C LEU A 59 6.68 -6.26 -20.78
N ARG A 60 5.40 -6.25 -21.16
CA ARG A 60 4.35 -5.73 -20.26
C ARG A 60 4.07 -6.66 -19.09
N GLY A 61 4.33 -7.97 -19.23
CA GLY A 61 4.26 -8.94 -18.15
C GLY A 61 5.41 -8.81 -17.16
N PHE A 62 6.63 -8.52 -17.64
CA PHE A 62 7.78 -8.25 -16.76
C PHE A 62 7.59 -6.97 -15.96
N LEU A 63 7.22 -5.85 -16.61
CA LEU A 63 6.90 -4.62 -15.90
C LEU A 63 5.68 -4.78 -14.97
N GLY A 64 4.67 -5.56 -15.39
CA GLY A 64 3.51 -5.89 -14.56
C GLY A 64 3.90 -6.65 -13.29
N ALA A 65 4.79 -7.64 -13.39
CA ALA A 65 5.31 -8.39 -12.24
C ALA A 65 6.17 -7.52 -11.30
N LEU A 66 6.96 -6.59 -11.85
CA LEU A 66 7.73 -5.62 -11.05
C LEU A 66 6.80 -4.72 -10.22
N ILE A 67 5.74 -4.17 -10.83
CA ILE A 67 4.80 -3.25 -10.17
C ILE A 67 3.94 -3.98 -9.12
N SER A 68 3.65 -5.27 -9.32
CA SER A 68 2.94 -6.08 -8.32
C SER A 68 3.72 -6.25 -7.02
N CYS A 69 5.05 -6.09 -7.04
CA CYS A 69 5.89 -6.19 -5.86
C CYS A 69 6.56 -4.84 -5.54
N PRO A 70 6.15 -4.15 -4.45
CA PRO A 70 6.73 -2.86 -4.09
C PRO A 70 8.23 -2.94 -3.80
N TRP A 71 8.70 -4.08 -3.27
CA TRP A 71 10.11 -4.33 -3.02
C TRP A 71 10.94 -4.37 -4.31
N CYS A 72 10.43 -5.07 -5.34
CA CYS A 72 11.09 -5.16 -6.63
C CYS A 72 11.15 -3.79 -7.30
N THR A 73 10.03 -3.05 -7.30
CA THR A 73 10.00 -1.68 -7.84
C THR A 73 11.00 -0.77 -7.11
N GLY A 74 11.12 -0.89 -5.79
CA GLY A 74 12.10 -0.13 -5.00
C GLY A 74 13.56 -0.39 -5.39
N ILE A 75 13.94 -1.63 -5.68
CA ILE A 75 15.30 -1.98 -6.13
C ILE A 75 15.60 -1.32 -7.49
N TRP A 76 14.66 -1.36 -8.43
CA TRP A 76 14.85 -0.72 -9.74
C TRP A 76 14.89 0.80 -9.65
N VAL A 77 14.01 1.40 -8.84
CA VAL A 77 13.98 2.85 -8.63
C VAL A 77 15.26 3.35 -7.95
N SER A 78 15.74 2.65 -6.92
CA SER A 78 17.02 2.99 -6.25
C SER A 78 18.21 2.86 -7.19
N THR A 79 18.24 1.80 -8.01
CA THR A 79 19.27 1.64 -9.04
C THR A 79 19.24 2.80 -10.04
N ALA A 80 18.05 3.20 -10.50
CA ALA A 80 17.90 4.34 -11.41
C ALA A 80 18.39 5.66 -10.80
N PHE A 81 18.11 5.91 -9.51
CA PHE A 81 18.62 7.09 -8.81
C PHE A 81 20.14 7.06 -8.66
N VAL A 82 20.75 5.93 -8.29
CA VAL A 82 22.20 5.79 -8.10
C VAL A 82 22.94 5.92 -9.44
N VAL A 83 22.48 5.23 -10.48
CA VAL A 83 23.06 5.31 -11.82
C VAL A 83 22.86 6.70 -12.42
N GLY A 84 21.66 7.27 -12.28
CA GLY A 84 21.35 8.62 -12.74
C GLY A 84 22.21 9.68 -12.05
N TRP A 85 22.48 9.53 -10.75
CA TRP A 85 23.40 10.39 -10.02
C TRP A 85 24.81 10.34 -10.60
N GLY A 86 25.28 9.14 -10.98
CA GLY A 86 26.60 8.95 -11.58
C GLY A 86 26.74 9.53 -12.99
N LEU A 87 25.66 9.55 -13.78
CA LEU A 87 25.67 10.07 -15.15
C LEU A 87 25.37 11.58 -15.23
N PHE A 88 24.33 12.04 -14.54
CA PHE A 88 23.82 13.41 -14.63
C PHE A 88 23.44 13.98 -13.25
N PRO A 89 24.42 14.26 -12.37
CA PRO A 89 24.15 14.71 -11.00
C PRO A 89 23.36 16.02 -10.95
N HIS A 90 23.60 16.93 -11.89
CA HIS A 90 22.90 18.23 -11.97
C HIS A 90 21.40 18.11 -12.22
N VAL A 91 20.95 17.03 -12.86
CA VAL A 91 19.53 16.79 -13.18
C VAL A 91 18.88 15.94 -12.10
N VAL A 92 19.56 14.91 -11.63
CA VAL A 92 19.00 13.98 -10.65
C VAL A 92 18.86 14.61 -9.27
N PHE A 93 19.76 15.51 -8.88
CA PHE A 93 19.69 16.20 -7.58
C PHE A 93 18.39 16.99 -7.36
N PRO A 94 17.99 17.95 -8.24
CA PRO A 94 16.76 18.70 -8.02
C PRO A 94 15.52 17.79 -8.03
N ILE A 95 15.49 16.76 -8.88
CA ILE A 95 14.40 15.77 -8.91
C ILE A 95 14.32 15.01 -7.58
N ALA A 96 15.46 14.51 -7.09
CA ALA A 96 15.54 13.82 -5.80
C ALA A 96 15.07 14.74 -4.65
N VAL A 97 15.46 16.02 -4.67
CA VAL A 97 15.04 16.99 -3.65
C VAL A 97 13.53 17.20 -3.67
N VAL A 98 12.90 17.36 -4.83
CA VAL A 98 11.43 17.51 -4.94
C VAL A 98 10.71 16.30 -4.35
N PHE A 99 11.12 15.08 -4.72
CA PHE A 99 10.53 13.86 -4.17
C PHE A 99 10.82 13.68 -2.67
N ALA A 100 11.99 14.07 -2.19
CA ALA A 100 12.35 14.00 -0.79
C ALA A 100 11.50 14.96 0.07
N VAL A 101 11.29 16.19 -0.38
CA VAL A 101 10.42 17.16 0.30
C VAL A 101 8.97 16.67 0.31
N ALA A 102 8.47 16.15 -0.81
CA ALA A 102 7.14 15.55 -0.85
C ALA A 102 7.00 14.34 0.09
N GLY A 103 8.04 13.50 0.19
CA GLY A 103 8.09 12.38 1.13
C GLY A 103 8.05 12.81 2.60
N LEU A 104 8.76 13.89 2.94
CA LEU A 104 8.74 14.46 4.29
C LEU A 104 7.36 15.00 4.67
N GLY A 105 6.64 15.62 3.73
CA GLY A 105 5.27 16.10 3.98
C GLY A 105 4.32 15.00 4.46
N ILE A 106 4.36 13.83 3.81
CA ILE A 106 3.55 12.67 4.20
C ILE A 106 4.01 12.10 5.54
N PHE A 107 5.31 12.06 5.80
CA PHE A 107 5.80 11.59 7.10
C PHE A 107 5.27 12.46 8.25
N LEU A 108 5.25 13.78 8.06
CA LEU A 108 4.67 14.71 9.03
C LEU A 108 3.15 14.51 9.17
N GLU A 109 2.43 14.33 8.08
CA GLU A 109 0.99 14.04 8.12
C GLU A 109 0.68 12.73 8.86
N MET A 110 1.44 11.66 8.59
CA MET A 110 1.25 10.40 9.29
C MET A 110 1.60 10.54 10.78
N ALA A 111 2.61 11.33 11.13
CA ALA A 111 2.94 11.62 12.53
C ALA A 111 1.83 12.40 13.24
N THR A 112 1.22 13.40 12.60
CA THR A 112 0.10 14.16 13.20
C THR A 112 -1.14 13.31 13.34
N GLN A 113 -1.46 12.48 12.33
CA GLN A 113 -2.58 11.54 12.41
C GLN A 113 -2.37 10.47 13.48
N TYR A 114 -1.15 9.94 13.60
CA TYR A 114 -0.79 9.00 14.65
C TYR A 114 -0.95 9.62 16.03
N TRP A 115 -0.42 10.84 16.22
CA TRP A 115 -0.58 11.58 17.47
C TRP A 115 -2.05 11.84 17.82
N SER A 116 -2.83 12.27 16.83
CA SER A 116 -4.26 12.54 16.99
C SER A 116 -5.02 11.29 17.42
N ARG A 117 -4.77 10.14 16.76
CA ARG A 117 -5.37 8.85 17.14
C ARG A 117 -5.01 8.42 18.55
N ASN A 118 -3.75 8.60 18.96
CA ASN A 118 -3.30 8.19 20.29
C ASN A 118 -3.78 9.14 21.40
N SER A 119 -3.99 10.42 21.09
CA SER A 119 -4.49 11.41 22.05
C SER A 119 -6.00 11.33 22.27
N PHE A 120 -6.73 10.58 21.44
CA PHE A 120 -8.18 10.45 21.56
C PHE A 120 -8.55 9.44 22.64
N SER A 121 -8.96 9.93 23.82
CA SER A 121 -9.58 9.13 24.88
C SER A 121 -11.10 9.28 24.81
N PRO A 122 -11.88 8.21 24.53
CA PRO A 122 -13.33 8.31 24.43
C PRO A 122 -13.95 8.70 25.78
N THR A 123 -14.92 9.61 25.76
CA THR A 123 -15.62 10.02 26.99
C THR A 123 -16.42 8.84 27.59
N PRO A 124 -16.68 8.81 28.90
CA PRO A 124 -17.44 7.71 29.54
C PRO A 124 -18.82 7.48 28.91
N LYS A 125 -19.47 8.55 28.44
CA LYS A 125 -20.76 8.50 27.74
C LYS A 125 -20.65 7.83 26.37
N GLN A 126 -19.55 8.08 25.63
CA GLN A 126 -19.29 7.43 24.35
C GLN A 126 -19.01 5.93 24.55
N VAL A 127 -18.26 5.56 25.58
CA VAL A 127 -17.99 4.14 25.93
C VAL A 127 -19.29 3.41 26.26
N ALA A 128 -20.16 4.01 27.08
CA ALA A 128 -21.46 3.43 27.41
C ALA A 128 -22.31 3.17 26.16
N ARG A 129 -22.35 4.13 25.22
CA ARG A 129 -23.10 4.02 23.96
C ARG A 129 -22.55 2.92 23.05
N ILE A 130 -21.22 2.79 22.96
CA ILE A 130 -20.56 1.70 22.22
C ILE A 130 -20.94 0.34 22.80
N ASN A 131 -20.93 0.20 24.13
CA ASN A 131 -21.32 -1.04 24.80
C ASN A 131 -22.79 -1.39 24.57
N THR A 132 -23.69 -0.40 24.60
CA THR A 132 -25.10 -0.61 24.24
C THR A 132 -25.24 -1.12 22.81
N ILE A 133 -24.57 -0.49 21.84
CA ILE A 133 -24.63 -0.90 20.43
C ILE A 133 -24.06 -2.31 20.23
N ASN A 134 -22.91 -2.62 20.83
CA ASN A 134 -22.31 -3.96 20.76
C ASN A 134 -23.25 -5.03 21.31
N ASN A 135 -23.96 -4.75 22.41
CA ASN A 135 -24.95 -5.66 22.98
C ASN A 135 -26.18 -5.85 22.08
N LEU A 136 -26.54 -4.86 21.26
CA LEU A 136 -27.62 -4.99 20.27
C LEU A 136 -27.17 -5.81 19.05
N LEU A 137 -25.93 -5.59 18.58
CA LEU A 137 -25.36 -6.31 17.43
C LEU A 137 -25.16 -7.80 17.73
N THR A 138 -24.75 -8.15 18.95
CA THR A 138 -24.65 -9.56 19.39
C THR A 138 -26.02 -10.24 19.46
N GLN A 139 -27.09 -9.51 19.75
CA GLN A 139 -28.45 -10.05 19.75
C GLN A 139 -29.07 -10.16 18.35
N THR A 140 -28.60 -9.37 17.38
CA THR A 140 -29.20 -9.29 16.04
C THR A 140 -28.46 -10.08 14.95
N THR A 141 -27.30 -10.68 15.22
CA THR A 141 -26.55 -11.45 14.21
C THR A 141 -27.22 -12.79 13.91
N PRO A 142 -27.91 -12.98 12.77
CA PRO A 142 -28.53 -14.24 12.40
C PRO A 142 -27.50 -15.01 11.55
N GLY A 143 -26.53 -15.65 12.20
CA GLY A 143 -25.42 -16.28 11.45
C GLY A 143 -24.38 -17.05 12.25
N GLN A 144 -24.60 -17.31 13.53
CA GLN A 144 -23.80 -18.25 14.33
C GLN A 144 -24.67 -19.38 14.90
N ARG A 145 -25.76 -19.73 14.20
CA ARG A 145 -26.68 -20.82 14.58
C ARG A 145 -26.70 -21.99 13.59
N THR A 146 -25.59 -22.22 12.89
CA THR A 146 -25.38 -23.39 12.02
C THR A 146 -23.90 -23.77 12.00
N ASP A 147 -23.35 -24.23 13.12
CA ASP A 147 -22.11 -25.05 13.12
C ASP A 147 -22.16 -26.17 14.19
N GLU A 148 -23.11 -26.13 15.13
CA GLU A 148 -23.20 -27.18 16.16
C GLU A 148 -24.11 -28.36 15.79
N ARG A 149 -24.81 -28.30 14.65
CA ARG A 149 -25.73 -29.38 14.21
C ARG A 149 -25.17 -30.32 13.14
N ASP A 150 -24.02 -30.01 12.54
CA ASP A 150 -23.36 -30.88 11.56
C ASP A 150 -22.19 -31.71 12.14
N GLN A 151 -21.67 -31.38 13.32
CA GLN A 151 -20.67 -32.22 14.01
C GLN A 151 -21.24 -33.51 14.64
N GLY A 152 -22.57 -33.66 14.68
CA GLY A 152 -23.26 -34.87 15.19
C GLY A 152 -23.81 -35.82 14.12
N ARG A 153 -23.50 -35.62 12.83
CA ARG A 153 -24.03 -36.45 11.71
C ARG A 153 -22.93 -37.15 10.91
N ILE A 154 -21.72 -37.25 11.46
CA ILE A 154 -20.58 -37.92 10.82
C ILE A 154 -19.97 -39.05 11.68
N LEU A 155 -20.73 -39.55 12.66
CA LEU A 155 -20.41 -40.78 13.39
C LEU A 155 -21.61 -41.72 13.39
#